data_AF-A0A662BWD5-F1
#
_entry.id   AF-A0A662BWD5-F1
#
_cell.length_a   1.000
_cell.length_b   1.000
_cell.length_c   1.000
_cell.angle_alpha   90.00
_cell.angle_beta   90.00
_cell.angle_gamma   90.00
#
_symmetry.space_group_name_H-M   'P 1'
#
loop_
_entity.id
_entity.type
_entity.pdbx_description
1 polymer ?
#
loop_
_entity_poly.entity_id
_entity_poly.type
_entity_poly.pdbx_seq_one_letter_code
_entity_poly.pdbx_strand_id
1 'polypeptide(L)'
;EVPSLFAIWVIIASIVGKLLLALYQFKVGKSTGSSMLIANARNMQSDMLISVAVLTGLIFTVALEMPIIDTITALVVSIWIMATAVRIFFQSNRDLMDGLDNPEIYKKVFKLINDVKGAYNPHGARIRKSGNKFVIEVHIEVDGSKTVTQAHDISQEVEQVVQKNIKDVYDVIVHVEPYGNIEKDEKFGVSSKDV
;
A
#
# COMPACT_ATOMS: atom_id res chain seq x y z
N GLU A 1 -29.00 9.07 -30.25
CA GLU A 1 -28.56 8.81 -31.64
C GLU A 1 -27.74 7.54 -31.66
N VAL A 2 -27.71 6.79 -32.76
CA VAL A 2 -26.82 5.62 -32.86
C VAL A 2 -25.39 6.13 -33.02
N PRO A 3 -24.44 5.75 -32.14
CA PRO A 3 -23.09 6.29 -32.21
C PRO A 3 -22.39 5.91 -33.52
N SER A 4 -21.49 6.76 -33.99
CA SER A 4 -20.81 6.53 -35.26
C SER A 4 -19.93 5.27 -35.20
N LEU A 5 -19.83 4.54 -36.32
CA LEU A 5 -18.90 3.42 -36.49
C LEU A 5 -17.44 3.82 -36.20
N PHE A 6 -17.11 5.11 -36.33
CA PHE A 6 -15.80 5.66 -35.97
C PHE A 6 -15.51 5.54 -34.46
N ALA A 7 -16.51 5.68 -33.58
CA ALA A 7 -16.33 5.54 -32.14
C ALA A 7 -15.83 4.14 -31.74
N ILE A 8 -16.33 3.10 -32.42
CA ILE A 8 -15.88 1.71 -32.22
C ILE A 8 -14.38 1.59 -32.52
N TRP A 9 -13.93 2.12 -33.66
CA TRP A 9 -12.51 2.08 -34.04
C TRP A 9 -11.61 2.82 -33.05
N VAL A 10 -12.05 3.97 -32.54
CA VAL A 10 -11.31 4.74 -31.51
C VAL A 10 -11.18 3.93 -30.21
N ILE A 11 -12.25 3.28 -29.77
CA ILE A 11 -12.25 2.46 -28.55
C ILE A 11 -11.33 1.24 -28.72
N ILE A 12 -11.39 0.56 -29.87
CA ILE A 12 -10.50 -0.57 -30.17
C ILE A 12 -9.04 -0.12 -30.13
N ALA A 13 -8.71 1.00 -30.79
CA ALA A 13 -7.35 1.55 -30.78
C ALA A 13 -6.88 1.89 -29.35
N SER A 14 -7.78 2.45 -28.51
CA SER A 14 -7.49 2.74 -27.11
C SER A 14 -7.20 1.48 -26.29
N ILE A 15 -8.03 0.42 -26.44
CA ILE A 15 -7.84 -0.86 -25.76
C ILE A 15 -6.51 -1.49 -26.14
N VAL A 16 -6.19 -1.54 -27.43
CA VAL A 16 -4.93 -2.08 -27.94
C VAL A 16 -3.74 -1.28 -27.39
N GLY A 17 -3.82 0.05 -27.43
CA GLY A 17 -2.78 0.93 -26.88
C GLY A 17 -2.55 0.70 -25.38
N LYS A 18 -3.62 0.63 -24.58
CA LYS A 18 -3.53 0.35 -23.13
C LYS A 18 -2.93 -1.03 -22.87
N LEU A 19 -3.33 -2.05 -23.62
CA LEU A 19 -2.79 -3.40 -23.48
C LEU A 19 -1.28 -3.43 -23.77
N LEU A 20 -0.85 -2.83 -24.88
CA LEU A 20 0.57 -2.75 -25.25
C LEU A 20 1.40 -2.02 -24.18
N LEU A 21 0.90 -0.88 -23.70
CA LEU A 21 1.55 -0.13 -22.62
C LEU A 21 1.58 -0.93 -21.31
N ALA A 22 0.52 -1.67 -20.97
CA ALA A 22 0.46 -2.46 -19.74
C ALA A 22 1.49 -3.61 -19.79
N LEU A 23 1.60 -4.29 -20.93
CA LEU A 23 2.61 -5.32 -21.16
C LEU A 23 4.02 -4.74 -21.09
N TYR A 24 4.25 -3.57 -21.69
CA TYR A 24 5.53 -2.87 -21.65
C TYR A 24 5.93 -2.51 -20.22
N GLN A 25 5.04 -1.85 -19.46
CA GLN A 25 5.29 -1.48 -18.07
C GLN A 25 5.50 -2.69 -17.17
N PHE A 26 4.75 -3.78 -17.38
CA PHE A 26 4.96 -5.01 -16.61
C PHE A 26 6.33 -5.63 -16.88
N LYS A 27 6.74 -5.66 -18.16
CA LYS A 27 8.05 -6.18 -18.58
C LYS A 27 9.19 -5.35 -17.98
N VAL A 28 9.15 -4.02 -18.14
CA VAL A 28 10.17 -3.11 -17.61
C VAL A 28 10.16 -3.12 -16.08
N GLY A 29 8.98 -3.17 -15.46
CA GLY A 29 8.84 -3.28 -14.01
C GLY A 29 9.49 -4.54 -13.46
N LYS A 30 9.32 -5.69 -14.12
CA LYS A 30 10.02 -6.93 -13.74
C LYS A 30 11.53 -6.85 -13.94
N SER A 31 12.01 -6.32 -15.06
CA SER A 31 13.45 -6.26 -15.34
C SER A 31 14.20 -5.26 -14.45
N THR A 32 13.51 -4.22 -13.98
CA THR A 32 14.10 -3.17 -13.12
C THR A 32 13.81 -3.38 -11.63
N GLY A 33 13.00 -4.38 -11.27
CA GLY A 33 12.53 -4.57 -9.90
C GLY A 33 11.59 -3.44 -9.41
N SER A 34 11.00 -2.66 -10.31
CA SER A 34 10.13 -1.54 -9.96
C SER A 34 8.71 -2.00 -9.64
N SER A 35 8.39 -2.09 -8.35
CA SER A 35 7.03 -2.35 -7.87
C SER A 35 6.02 -1.31 -8.34
N MET A 36 6.44 -0.05 -8.54
CA MET A 36 5.61 1.03 -9.05
C MET A 36 5.16 0.76 -10.50
N LEU A 37 6.07 0.36 -11.38
CA LEU A 37 5.74 0.04 -12.77
C LEU A 37 4.85 -1.20 -12.86
N ILE A 38 5.08 -2.21 -12.02
CA ILE A 38 4.23 -3.41 -11.96
C ILE A 38 2.83 -3.04 -11.48
N ALA A 39 2.71 -2.18 -10.46
CA ALA A 39 1.42 -1.72 -9.95
C ALA A 39 0.66 -0.92 -11.03
N ASN A 40 1.33 0.00 -11.72
CA ASN A 40 0.71 0.80 -12.77
C ASN A 40 0.26 -0.06 -13.97
N ALA A 41 1.05 -1.08 -14.33
CA ALA A 41 0.66 -2.05 -15.36
C ALA A 41 -0.63 -2.80 -14.99
N ARG A 42 -0.78 -3.22 -13.72
CA ARG A 42 -2.01 -3.86 -13.22
C ARG A 42 -3.20 -2.90 -13.20
N ASN A 43 -2.98 -1.64 -12.87
CA ASN A 43 -4.02 -0.61 -12.93
C ASN A 43 -4.54 -0.44 -14.36
N MET A 44 -3.62 -0.32 -15.33
CA MET A 44 -3.99 -0.22 -16.75
C MET A 44 -4.73 -1.45 -17.29
N GLN A 45 -4.46 -2.66 -16.76
CA GLN A 45 -5.27 -3.84 -17.08
C GLN A 45 -6.71 -3.68 -16.60
N SER A 46 -6.92 -3.11 -15.41
CA SER A 46 -8.26 -2.82 -14.89
C SER A 46 -8.99 -1.78 -15.75
N ASP A 47 -8.29 -0.72 -16.18
CA ASP A 47 -8.85 0.28 -17.09
C ASP A 47 -9.20 -0.30 -18.47
N MET A 48 -8.42 -1.28 -18.95
CA MET A 48 -8.70 -2.00 -20.18
C MET A 48 -10.00 -2.80 -20.07
N LEU A 49 -10.24 -3.48 -18.94
CA LEU A 49 -11.49 -4.22 -18.70
C LEU A 49 -12.72 -3.30 -18.74
N ILE A 50 -12.60 -2.09 -18.16
CA ILE A 50 -13.66 -1.07 -18.25
C ILE A 50 -13.89 -0.66 -19.70
N SER A 51 -12.82 -0.40 -20.47
CA SER A 51 -12.93 -0.05 -21.88
C SER A 51 -13.55 -1.16 -22.73
N VAL A 52 -13.28 -2.43 -22.42
CA VAL A 52 -13.94 -3.58 -23.06
C VAL A 52 -15.44 -3.62 -22.72
N ALA A 53 -15.82 -3.38 -21.47
CA ALA A 53 -17.24 -3.31 -21.08
C ALA A 53 -17.99 -2.22 -21.86
N VAL A 54 -17.40 -1.03 -21.98
CA VAL A 54 -17.95 0.08 -22.80
C VAL A 54 -18.08 -0.34 -24.27
N LEU A 55 -17.05 -0.97 -24.85
CA LEU A 55 -17.08 -1.44 -26.23
C LEU A 55 -18.21 -2.45 -26.46
N THR A 56 -18.41 -3.39 -25.52
CA THR A 56 -19.49 -4.38 -25.65
C THR A 56 -20.87 -3.73 -25.63
N GLY A 57 -21.13 -2.77 -24.72
CA GLY A 57 -22.40 -2.06 -24.68
C GLY A 57 -22.66 -1.24 -25.94
N LEU A 58 -21.61 -0.64 -26.51
CA LEU A 58 -21.70 0.08 -27.77
C LEU A 58 -22.04 -0.85 -28.96
N ILE A 59 -21.39 -2.01 -29.05
CA ILE A 59 -21.68 -3.02 -30.08
C ILE A 59 -23.14 -3.49 -29.99
N PHE A 60 -23.64 -3.76 -28.77
CA PHE A 60 -25.03 -4.14 -28.57
C PHE A 60 -26.00 -3.02 -28.96
N THR A 61 -25.66 -1.77 -28.66
CA THR A 61 -26.49 -0.61 -29.04
C THR A 61 -26.65 -0.51 -30.55
N VAL A 62 -25.56 -0.67 -31.30
CA VAL A 62 -25.57 -0.62 -32.77
C VAL A 62 -26.27 -1.84 -33.36
N ALA A 63 -26.02 -3.05 -32.83
CA ALA A 63 -26.58 -4.29 -33.37
C ALA A 63 -28.09 -4.45 -33.10
N LEU A 64 -28.59 -3.94 -31.97
CA LEU A 64 -30.00 -4.03 -31.58
C LEU A 64 -30.80 -2.78 -31.93
N GLU A 65 -30.16 -1.73 -32.46
CA GLU A 65 -30.76 -0.42 -32.75
C GLU A 65 -31.51 0.18 -31.55
N MET A 66 -31.00 -0.08 -30.33
CA MET A 66 -31.58 0.37 -29.06
C MET A 66 -30.67 1.37 -28.36
N PRO A 67 -30.78 2.69 -28.62
CA PRO A 67 -29.92 3.73 -28.01
C PRO A 67 -29.94 3.76 -26.47
N ILE A 68 -30.99 3.21 -25.86
CA ILE A 68 -31.12 3.13 -24.40
C ILE A 68 -30.05 2.24 -23.76
N ILE A 69 -29.53 1.24 -24.50
CA ILE A 69 -28.48 0.33 -24.02
C ILE A 69 -27.19 1.09 -23.73
N ASP A 70 -26.81 2.02 -24.61
CA ASP A 70 -25.62 2.87 -24.43
C ASP A 70 -25.78 3.77 -23.21
N THR A 71 -26.96 4.38 -23.03
CA THR A 71 -27.25 5.22 -21.86
C THR A 71 -27.16 4.43 -20.55
N ILE A 72 -27.73 3.22 -20.51
CA ILE A 72 -27.65 2.34 -19.33
C ILE A 72 -26.20 1.92 -19.07
N THR A 73 -25.47 1.54 -20.12
CA THR A 73 -24.06 1.14 -20.03
C THR A 73 -23.21 2.29 -19.48
N ALA A 74 -23.37 3.49 -20.03
CA ALA A 74 -22.67 4.69 -19.58
C ALA A 74 -23.00 5.03 -18.11
N LEU A 75 -24.26 4.87 -17.70
CA LEU A 75 -24.67 5.07 -16.30
C LEU A 75 -24.00 4.06 -15.36
N VAL A 76 -24.01 2.77 -15.71
CA VAL A 76 -23.36 1.72 -14.91
C VAL A 76 -21.85 1.96 -14.80
N VAL A 77 -21.19 2.26 -15.92
CA VAL A 77 -19.75 2.53 -15.95
C VAL A 77 -19.40 3.79 -15.15
N SER A 78 -20.20 4.86 -15.25
CA SER A 78 -19.95 6.09 -14.49
C SER A 78 -20.08 5.89 -12.98
N ILE A 79 -21.08 5.13 -12.52
CA ILE A 79 -21.21 4.74 -11.10
C ILE A 79 -19.99 3.94 -10.64
N TRP A 80 -19.52 2.99 -11.45
CA TRP A 80 -18.32 2.22 -11.14
C TRP A 80 -17.09 3.13 -11.03
N ILE A 81 -16.84 3.99 -12.02
CA ILE A 81 -15.71 4.94 -12.00
C ILE A 81 -15.77 5.80 -10.73
N MET A 82 -16.95 6.31 -10.37
CA MET A 82 -17.14 7.12 -9.16
C MET A 82 -16.83 6.33 -7.88
N ALA A 83 -17.31 5.08 -7.77
CA ALA A 83 -17.01 4.22 -6.63
C ALA A 83 -15.50 3.92 -6.51
N THR A 84 -14.82 3.68 -7.62
CA THR A 84 -13.36 3.48 -7.67
C THR A 84 -12.63 4.75 -7.25
N ALA A 85 -13.05 5.92 -7.74
CA ALA A 85 -12.46 7.21 -7.38
C ALA A 85 -12.58 7.50 -5.88
N VAL A 86 -13.76 7.27 -5.29
CA VAL A 86 -13.98 7.43 -3.84
C VAL A 86 -13.10 6.48 -3.04
N ARG A 87 -12.97 5.21 -3.47
CA ARG A 87 -12.08 4.24 -2.81
C ARG A 87 -10.63 4.70 -2.83
N ILE A 88 -10.12 5.12 -4.01
CA ILE A 88 -8.75 5.62 -4.16
C ILE A 88 -8.55 6.86 -3.29
N PHE A 89 -9.51 7.78 -3.28
CA PHE A 89 -9.45 8.98 -2.46
C PHE A 89 -9.27 8.66 -0.98
N PHE A 90 -10.09 7.77 -0.41
CA PHE A 90 -9.96 7.38 1.00
C PHE A 90 -8.67 6.61 1.29
N GLN A 91 -8.21 5.78 0.36
CA GLN A 91 -6.93 5.09 0.51
C GLN A 91 -5.76 6.07 0.53
N SER A 92 -5.70 7.01 -0.41
CA SER A 92 -4.66 8.04 -0.44
C SER A 92 -4.69 8.96 0.77
N ASN A 93 -5.88 9.34 1.27
CA ASN A 93 -5.98 10.11 2.50
C ASN A 93 -5.46 9.33 3.71
N ARG A 94 -5.75 8.02 3.79
CA ARG A 94 -5.22 7.16 4.85
C ARG A 94 -3.69 7.06 4.79
N ASP A 95 -3.13 6.84 3.59
CA ASP A 95 -1.68 6.79 3.39
C ASP A 95 -1.01 8.12 3.76
N LEU A 96 -1.63 9.27 3.43
CA LEU A 96 -1.14 10.60 3.80
C LEU A 96 -1.23 10.90 5.31
N MET A 97 -2.14 10.24 6.02
CA MET A 97 -2.29 10.35 7.47
C MET A 97 -1.42 9.33 8.22
N ASP A 98 -0.42 8.73 7.56
CA ASP A 98 0.42 7.64 8.08
C ASP A 98 -0.39 6.41 8.58
N GLY A 99 -1.60 6.23 8.04
CA GLY A 99 -2.47 5.11 8.37
C GLY A 99 -1.95 3.79 7.81
N LEU A 100 -2.07 2.73 8.61
CA LEU A 100 -1.73 1.37 8.18
C LEU A 100 -2.97 0.50 8.02
N ASP A 101 -3.07 -0.18 6.88
CA ASP A 101 -4.16 -1.12 6.58
C ASP A 101 -4.03 -2.45 7.34
N ASN A 102 -2.81 -2.85 7.72
CA ASN A 102 -2.54 -4.15 8.32
C ASN A 102 -1.85 -4.01 9.68
N PRO A 103 -2.59 -4.17 10.80
CA PRO A 103 -2.03 -4.09 12.14
C PRO A 103 -1.08 -5.26 12.48
N GLU A 104 -1.07 -6.34 11.70
CA GLU A 104 -0.17 -7.49 11.93
C GLU A 104 1.32 -7.13 11.85
N ILE A 105 1.66 -6.02 11.18
CA ILE A 105 3.05 -5.54 11.15
C ILE A 105 3.55 -5.19 12.56
N TYR A 106 2.71 -4.61 13.41
CA TYR A 106 3.06 -4.29 14.80
C TYR A 106 3.38 -5.55 15.59
N LYS A 107 2.52 -6.56 15.52
CA LYS A 107 2.75 -7.87 16.17
C LYS A 107 4.07 -8.49 15.73
N LYS A 108 4.35 -8.43 14.42
CA LYS A 108 5.59 -8.97 13.87
C LYS A 108 6.82 -8.21 14.38
N VAL A 109 6.77 -6.88 14.43
CA VAL A 109 7.84 -6.05 14.98
C VAL A 109 8.05 -6.39 16.47
N PHE A 110 7.00 -6.40 17.28
CA PHE A 110 7.12 -6.70 18.71
C PHE A 110 7.66 -8.09 18.99
N LYS A 111 7.21 -9.09 18.22
CA LYS A 111 7.75 -10.45 18.34
C LYS A 111 9.25 -10.48 18.06
N LEU A 112 9.69 -9.86 16.97
CA LEU A 112 11.09 -9.81 16.59
C LEU A 112 11.96 -9.10 17.64
N ILE A 113 11.45 -8.01 18.23
CA ILE A 113 12.17 -7.28 19.28
C ILE A 113 12.28 -8.11 20.56
N ASN A 114 11.20 -8.79 20.97
CA ASN A 114 11.21 -9.66 22.15
C ASN A 114 12.18 -10.85 22.03
N ASP A 115 12.54 -11.25 20.80
CA ASP A 115 13.53 -12.30 20.56
C ASP A 115 14.98 -11.78 20.69
N VAL A 116 15.20 -10.46 20.77
CA VAL A 116 16.53 -9.84 20.94
C VAL A 116 16.92 -9.83 22.42
N LYS A 117 18.09 -10.39 22.73
CA LYS A 117 18.55 -10.51 24.11
C LYS A 117 18.88 -9.14 24.71
N GLY A 118 18.18 -8.77 25.78
CA GLY A 118 18.43 -7.54 26.51
C GLY A 118 17.59 -6.34 26.04
N ALA A 119 16.76 -6.53 25.03
CA ALA A 119 15.66 -5.63 24.69
C ALA A 119 14.38 -6.16 25.35
N TYR A 120 13.69 -5.29 26.09
CA TYR A 120 12.48 -5.64 26.82
C TYR A 120 11.35 -4.67 26.50
N ASN A 121 10.12 -5.10 26.79
CA ASN A 121 8.90 -4.30 26.72
C ASN A 121 8.81 -3.40 25.46
N PRO A 122 8.73 -3.94 24.24
CA PRO A 122 8.54 -3.11 23.06
C PRO A 122 7.17 -2.40 23.11
N HIS A 123 7.20 -1.08 23.09
CA HIS A 123 6.03 -0.20 23.21
C HIS A 123 6.20 1.10 22.40
N GLY A 124 5.20 1.97 22.45
CA GLY A 124 5.25 3.28 21.80
C GLY A 124 5.39 3.25 20.28
N ALA A 125 5.13 2.10 19.63
CA ALA A 125 5.51 1.92 18.24
C ALA A 125 4.66 2.75 17.28
N ARG A 126 5.33 3.34 16.31
CA ARG A 126 4.73 4.11 15.21
C ARG A 126 5.33 3.59 13.93
N ILE A 127 4.50 2.99 13.10
CA ILE A 127 4.91 2.43 11.82
C ILE A 127 4.17 3.21 10.75
N ARG A 128 4.91 3.81 9.83
CA ARG A 128 4.34 4.52 8.66
C ARG A 128 4.94 3.98 7.37
N LYS A 129 4.33 4.35 6.24
CA LYS A 129 4.88 4.04 4.92
C LYS A 129 5.42 5.30 4.26
N SER A 130 6.68 5.23 3.82
CA SER A 130 7.26 6.21 2.90
C SER A 130 7.43 5.54 1.53
N GLY A 131 6.55 5.90 0.60
CA GLY A 131 6.38 5.16 -0.65
C GLY A 131 5.98 3.70 -0.39
N ASN A 132 6.77 2.76 -0.90
CA ASN A 132 6.52 1.32 -0.70
C ASN A 132 7.25 0.74 0.51
N LYS A 133 7.94 1.56 1.31
CA LYS A 133 8.77 1.10 2.41
C LYS A 133 8.25 1.53 3.78
N PHE A 134 8.49 0.71 4.79
CA PHE A 134 8.15 1.01 6.18
C PHE A 134 9.23 1.86 6.84
N VAL A 135 8.80 2.86 7.60
CA VAL A 135 9.61 3.55 8.60
C VAL A 135 9.04 3.19 9.96
N ILE A 136 9.86 2.60 10.81
CA ILE A 136 9.44 2.02 12.09
C ILE A 136 10.11 2.81 13.20
N GLU A 137 9.33 3.39 14.09
CA GLU A 137 9.78 3.96 15.35
C GLU A 137 9.26 3.08 16.49
N VAL A 138 10.10 2.72 17.45
CA VAL A 138 9.72 1.86 18.57
C VAL A 138 10.55 2.16 19.81
N HIS A 139 9.94 2.02 20.98
CA HIS A 139 10.63 2.13 22.26
C HIS A 139 10.97 0.74 22.77
N ILE A 140 12.15 0.59 23.36
CA ILE A 140 12.57 -0.61 24.07
C ILE A 140 13.12 -0.25 25.43
N GLU A 141 12.99 -1.16 26.37
CA GLU A 141 13.64 -1.07 27.67
C GLU A 141 14.92 -1.90 27.71
N VAL A 142 15.97 -1.35 28.31
CA VAL A 142 17.24 -2.03 28.56
C VAL A 142 17.68 -1.86 30.01
N ASP A 143 18.51 -2.76 30.51
CA ASP A 143 19.07 -2.65 31.87
C ASP A 143 19.80 -1.30 32.07
N GLY A 144 19.32 -0.50 33.02
CA GLY A 144 19.84 0.84 33.30
C GLY A 144 21.27 0.87 33.86
N SER A 145 21.84 -0.28 34.26
CA SER A 145 23.26 -0.34 34.64
C SER A 145 24.21 -0.43 33.44
N LYS A 146 23.69 -0.58 32.21
CA LYS A 146 24.50 -0.65 30.99
C LYS A 146 25.07 0.70 30.61
N THR A 147 26.24 0.69 29.98
CA THR A 147 26.77 1.91 29.36
C THR A 147 25.95 2.30 28.14
N VAL A 148 26.01 3.58 27.74
CA VAL A 148 25.37 4.06 26.50
C VAL A 148 25.81 3.23 25.29
N THR A 149 27.07 2.81 25.22
CA THR A 149 27.58 1.92 24.16
C THR A 149 26.87 0.57 24.16
N GLN A 150 26.72 -0.07 25.32
CA GLN A 150 26.05 -1.37 25.42
C GLN A 150 24.55 -1.28 25.10
N ALA A 151 23.91 -0.16 25.47
CA ALA A 151 22.52 0.12 25.12
C ALA A 151 22.36 0.34 23.60
N HIS A 152 23.30 1.06 22.98
CA HIS A 152 23.36 1.25 21.54
C HIS A 152 23.59 -0.05 20.77
N ASP A 153 24.44 -0.94 21.27
CA ASP A 153 24.67 -2.25 20.63
C ASP A 153 23.37 -3.08 20.59
N ILE A 154 22.57 -3.05 21.66
CA ILE A 154 21.25 -3.70 21.72
C ILE A 154 20.28 -3.04 20.73
N SER A 155 20.25 -1.71 20.66
CA SER A 155 19.38 -1.00 19.72
C SER A 155 19.74 -1.32 18.27
N GLN A 156 21.04 -1.40 17.94
CA GLN A 156 21.50 -1.83 16.62
C GLN A 156 21.12 -3.28 16.31
N GLU A 157 21.19 -4.20 17.28
CA GLU A 157 20.73 -5.58 17.08
C GLU A 157 19.23 -5.63 16.76
N VAL A 158 18.42 -4.83 17.46
CA VAL A 158 16.99 -4.67 17.18
C VAL A 158 16.75 -4.18 15.75
N GLU A 159 17.42 -3.10 15.34
CA GLU A 159 17.30 -2.54 13.98
C GLU A 159 17.62 -3.60 12.92
N GLN A 160 18.73 -4.33 13.09
CA GLN A 160 19.17 -5.37 12.16
C GLN A 160 18.18 -6.54 12.08
N VAL A 161 17.66 -7.01 13.21
CA VAL A 161 16.69 -8.11 13.25
C VAL A 161 15.39 -7.72 12.55
N VAL A 162 14.89 -6.50 12.78
CA VAL A 162 13.69 -5.99 12.11
C VAL A 162 13.90 -5.87 10.60
N GLN A 163 14.99 -5.21 10.17
CA GLN A 163 15.31 -5.02 8.74
C GLN A 163 15.54 -6.34 8.00
N LYS A 164 16.11 -7.36 8.66
CA LYS A 164 16.37 -8.67 8.05
C LYS A 164 15.09 -9.51 7.87
N ASN A 165 14.13 -9.38 8.79
CA ASN A 165 12.95 -10.27 8.84
C ASN A 165 11.66 -9.62 8.28
N ILE A 166 11.65 -8.30 8.09
CA ILE A 166 10.55 -7.56 7.49
C ILE A 166 11.02 -7.01 6.14
N LYS A 167 10.28 -7.34 5.08
CA LYS A 167 10.56 -6.83 3.74
C LYS A 167 10.20 -5.36 3.64
N ASP A 168 10.88 -4.67 2.74
CA ASP A 168 10.60 -3.28 2.41
C ASP A 168 10.70 -2.33 3.62
N VAL A 169 11.57 -2.61 4.59
CA VAL A 169 11.91 -1.62 5.63
C VAL A 169 12.88 -0.61 5.04
N TYR A 170 12.58 0.68 5.19
CA TYR A 170 13.51 1.77 4.86
C TYR A 170 14.42 2.07 6.03
N ASP A 171 13.82 2.26 7.21
CA ASP A 171 14.54 2.67 8.42
C ASP A 171 13.83 2.17 9.68
N VAL A 172 14.60 1.97 10.74
CA VAL A 172 14.14 1.58 12.08
C VAL A 172 14.81 2.49 13.10
N ILE A 173 14.02 3.22 13.87
CA ILE A 173 14.49 4.15 14.90
C ILE A 173 14.09 3.57 16.25
N VAL A 174 15.09 3.25 17.08
CA VAL A 174 14.88 2.64 18.39
C VAL A 174 15.15 3.67 19.47
N HIS A 175 14.12 4.02 20.24
CA HIS A 175 14.27 4.80 21.47
C HIS A 175 14.57 3.84 22.63
N VAL A 176 15.60 4.13 23.42
CA VAL A 176 16.05 3.25 24.50
C VAL A 176 15.74 3.88 25.85
N GLU A 177 15.02 3.13 26.67
CA GLU A 177 14.60 3.51 28.01
C GLU A 177 15.18 2.56 29.06
N PRO A 178 15.35 2.99 30.32
CA PRO A 178 15.77 2.08 31.39
C PRO A 178 14.66 1.09 31.74
N TYR A 179 15.05 -0.13 32.10
CA TYR A 179 14.11 -1.19 32.46
C TYR A 179 13.25 -0.82 33.68
N GLY A 180 11.94 -1.04 33.57
CA GLY A 180 10.96 -0.64 34.58
C GLY A 180 10.63 0.86 34.56
N ASN A 181 10.99 1.57 33.49
CA ASN A 181 10.51 2.93 33.28
C ASN A 181 8.97 2.96 33.23
N ILE A 182 8.38 3.99 33.81
CA ILE A 182 6.93 4.21 33.76
C ILE A 182 6.70 5.61 33.23
N GLU A 183 6.51 5.72 31.92
CA GLU A 183 6.15 6.97 31.27
C GLU A 183 4.66 7.27 31.52
N LYS A 184 4.38 8.03 32.59
CA LYS A 184 3.01 8.40 32.99
C LYS A 184 2.26 9.23 31.93
N ASP A 185 2.99 9.86 31.02
CA ASP A 185 2.46 10.78 30.01
C ASP A 185 2.49 10.20 28.59
N GLU A 186 2.85 8.92 28.41
CA GLU A 186 2.83 8.28 27.11
C GLU A 186 1.39 8.04 26.64
N LYS A 187 0.90 8.92 25.76
CA LYS A 187 -0.48 8.88 25.24
C LYS A 187 -0.60 8.30 23.83
N PHE A 188 0.51 8.13 23.12
CA PHE A 188 0.51 7.88 21.68
C PHE A 188 1.54 6.83 21.28
N GLY A 189 1.12 5.91 20.42
CA GLY A 189 1.92 4.77 19.97
C GLY A 189 1.17 3.48 20.25
N VAL A 190 1.51 2.43 19.51
CA VAL A 190 0.95 1.10 19.71
C VAL A 190 1.86 0.34 20.65
N SER A 191 1.29 -0.31 21.65
CA SER A 191 1.99 -1.21 22.56
C SER A 191 1.64 -2.65 22.27
N SER A 192 2.43 -3.59 22.79
CA SER A 192 2.16 -5.03 22.66
C SER A 192 0.79 -5.47 23.22
N LYS A 193 0.13 -4.63 24.03
CA LYS A 193 -1.22 -4.87 24.57
C LYS A 193 -2.35 -4.42 23.64
N ASP A 194 -2.05 -3.53 22.69
CA ASP A 194 -3.04 -2.92 21.78
C ASP A 194 -3.30 -3.76 20.53
N VAL A 195 -2.50 -4.80 20.28
CA VAL A 195 -2.51 -5.63 19.06
C VAL A 195 -2.62 -7.12 19.33
#